data_AF-A0A8B8KCE5-F1
#
_entry.id   AF-A0A8B8KCE5-F1
#
_cell.length_a   1.000
_cell.length_b   1.000
_cell.length_c   1.000
_cell.angle_alpha   90.00
_cell.angle_beta   90.00
_cell.angle_gamma   90.00
#
_symmetry.space_group_name_H-M   'P 1'
#
loop_
_entity.id
_entity.type
_entity.pdbx_description
1 polymer ?
#
loop_
_entity_poly.entity_id
_entity_poly.type
_entity_poly.pdbx_seq_one_letter_code
_entity_poly.pdbx_strand_id
1 'polypeptide(L)'
;MGTVIDSHFLALTAIVTIAYQFLFFVVTALLKFDKVTDFAGSTNFIIIAVLTLVLKGAWHFRQIILTLFVVLWGLRLALFLLFRILQWGEDRRFDEMRNNLGKLAIFWTFQAVWVWTVSLPVTVVNASNRNPFLEVVDIIGWILWSVGFIVEGTADQQKLRYKKSSGNRGRWCDVGLWKYSRHPNYFGEILLWWGIFVASTPVLKGAEWLVITGPIFLTLLLLFVSGIPLLEDSADKKFGNVDGYRVYKKRTSPLIPLPPSVYGNLPAWFKTILFEFPIYSRNLPQEQSN
;
A
#
# COMPACT_ATOMS: atom_id res chain seq x y z
N MET A 1 34.24 -9.46 2.36
CA MET A 1 33.06 -9.84 1.56
C MET A 1 32.86 -8.78 0.50
N GLY A 2 33.02 -9.15 -0.78
CA GLY A 2 32.99 -8.21 -1.89
C GLY A 2 31.66 -7.47 -2.00
N THR A 3 31.72 -6.17 -2.25
CA THR A 3 30.58 -5.36 -2.69
C THR A 3 30.04 -5.98 -3.97
N VAL A 4 28.88 -6.65 -3.90
CA VAL A 4 28.36 -7.47 -5.00
C VAL A 4 28.15 -6.64 -6.27
N ILE A 5 27.73 -5.38 -6.15
CA ILE A 5 27.67 -4.40 -7.26
C ILE A 5 27.88 -2.96 -6.72
N ASP A 6 27.22 -2.63 -5.61
CA ASP A 6 27.33 -1.33 -4.93
C ASP A 6 27.22 -1.48 -3.40
N SER A 7 27.68 -0.48 -2.64
CA SER A 7 27.75 -0.53 -1.17
C SER A 7 26.39 -0.47 -0.47
N HIS A 8 25.36 0.03 -1.15
CA HIS A 8 24.03 0.27 -0.59
C HIS A 8 22.99 -0.74 -1.12
N PHE A 9 23.42 -1.72 -1.91
CA PHE A 9 22.60 -2.69 -2.65
C PHE A 9 21.54 -2.06 -3.58
N LEU A 10 21.69 -0.80 -3.97
CA LEU A 10 20.70 -0.09 -4.78
C LEU A 10 20.63 -0.65 -6.20
N ALA A 11 21.79 -0.83 -6.85
CA ALA A 11 21.84 -1.38 -8.21
C ALA A 11 21.45 -2.85 -8.21
N LEU A 12 21.92 -3.61 -7.21
CA LEU A 12 21.54 -5.01 -7.05
C LEU A 12 20.02 -5.18 -6.90
N THR A 13 19.39 -4.45 -5.98
CA THR A 13 17.95 -4.54 -5.76
C THR A 13 17.16 -4.03 -6.95
N ALA A 14 17.63 -3.02 -7.68
CA ALA A 14 17.00 -2.56 -8.91
C ALA A 14 17.02 -3.67 -9.99
N ILE A 15 18.18 -4.30 -10.22
CA ILE A 15 18.33 -5.38 -11.20
C ILE A 15 17.42 -6.56 -10.85
N VAL A 16 17.43 -6.99 -9.58
CA VAL A 16 16.57 -8.08 -9.11
C VAL A 16 15.10 -7.72 -9.29
N THR A 17 14.70 -6.48 -8.94
CA THR A 17 13.32 -6.02 -9.11
C THR A 17 12.92 -6.04 -10.58
N ILE A 18 13.74 -5.46 -11.47
CA ILE A 18 13.45 -5.37 -12.91
C ILE A 18 13.36 -6.77 -13.52
N ALA A 19 14.32 -7.65 -13.23
CA ALA A 19 14.32 -9.01 -13.75
C ALA A 19 13.09 -9.79 -13.27
N TYR A 20 12.73 -9.66 -11.99
CA TYR A 20 11.56 -10.32 -11.41
C TYR A 20 10.25 -9.81 -12.05
N GLN A 21 10.08 -8.48 -12.15
CA GLN A 21 8.88 -7.89 -12.74
C GLN A 21 8.78 -8.19 -14.23
N PHE A 22 9.91 -8.22 -14.96
CA PHE A 22 9.95 -8.59 -16.36
C PHE A 22 9.57 -10.06 -16.58
N LEU A 23 10.04 -10.97 -15.71
CA LEU A 23 9.64 -12.38 -15.75
C LEU A 23 8.12 -12.53 -15.65
N PHE A 24 7.49 -11.88 -14.67
CA PHE A 24 6.04 -11.94 -14.50
C PHE A 24 5.27 -11.18 -15.60
N PHE A 25 5.85 -10.12 -16.17
CA PHE A 25 5.33 -9.49 -17.38
C PHE A 25 5.25 -10.49 -18.54
N VAL A 26 6.33 -11.24 -18.81
CA VAL A 26 6.36 -12.27 -19.86
C VAL A 26 5.32 -13.36 -19.59
N VAL A 27 5.25 -13.87 -18.35
CA VAL A 27 4.23 -14.86 -17.94
C VAL A 27 2.82 -14.32 -18.18
N THR A 28 2.55 -13.07 -17.80
CA THR A 28 1.23 -12.45 -17.96
C THR A 28 0.88 -12.20 -19.42
N ALA A 29 1.85 -11.77 -20.23
CA ALA A 29 1.67 -11.51 -21.65
C ALA A 29 1.41 -12.80 -22.46
N LEU A 30 2.11 -13.89 -22.13
CA LEU A 30 1.98 -15.17 -22.83
C LEU A 30 0.78 -15.99 -22.35
N LEU A 31 0.59 -16.11 -21.02
CA LEU A 31 -0.45 -16.96 -20.43
C LEU A 31 -1.76 -16.23 -20.18
N LYS A 32 -1.80 -14.91 -20.40
CA LYS A 32 -2.95 -14.06 -20.07
C LYS A 32 -3.41 -14.26 -18.63
N PHE A 33 -2.48 -14.50 -17.72
CA PHE A 33 -2.76 -14.81 -16.32
C PHE A 33 -2.42 -13.60 -15.45
N ASP A 34 -3.41 -12.75 -15.18
CA ASP A 34 -3.33 -11.50 -14.42
C ASP A 34 -3.35 -11.68 -12.90
N LYS A 35 -3.74 -12.87 -12.44
CA LYS A 35 -3.82 -13.25 -11.03
C LYS A 35 -2.46 -13.25 -10.30
N VAL A 36 -1.35 -13.19 -11.04
CA VAL A 36 0.02 -13.16 -10.50
C VAL A 36 0.53 -11.76 -10.20
N THR A 37 -0.17 -10.71 -10.62
CA THR A 37 0.30 -9.32 -10.49
C THR A 37 0.47 -8.93 -9.02
N ASP A 38 -0.59 -9.09 -8.25
CA ASP A 38 -0.66 -8.90 -6.80
C ASP A 38 0.34 -9.81 -6.04
N PHE A 39 0.54 -11.05 -6.52
CA PHE A 39 1.54 -11.97 -5.97
C PHE A 39 2.95 -11.45 -6.22
N ALA A 40 3.27 -11.10 -7.46
CA ALA A 40 4.60 -10.64 -7.87
C ALA A 40 5.02 -9.35 -7.16
N GLY A 41 4.09 -8.41 -6.93
CA GLY A 41 4.38 -7.22 -6.13
C GLY A 41 4.80 -7.57 -4.71
N SER A 42 3.95 -8.30 -3.99
CA SER A 42 4.15 -8.63 -2.56
C SER A 42 5.36 -9.54 -2.30
N THR A 43 5.61 -10.54 -3.15
CA THR A 43 6.77 -11.42 -3.00
C THR A 43 8.09 -10.75 -3.34
N ASN A 44 8.10 -9.76 -4.25
CA ASN A 44 9.32 -9.05 -4.61
C ASN A 44 9.84 -8.20 -3.42
N PHE A 45 8.94 -7.56 -2.65
CA PHE A 45 9.30 -6.91 -1.38
C PHE A 45 10.00 -7.89 -0.40
N ILE A 46 9.43 -9.09 -0.24
CA ILE A 46 10.00 -10.14 0.61
C ILE A 46 11.40 -10.53 0.12
N ILE A 47 11.54 -10.78 -1.19
CA ILE A 47 12.81 -11.17 -1.81
C ILE A 47 13.86 -10.10 -1.57
N ILE A 48 13.56 -8.82 -1.82
CA ILE A 48 14.51 -7.71 -1.60
C ILE A 48 14.94 -7.63 -0.14
N ALA A 49 13.99 -7.68 0.81
CA ALA A 49 14.29 -7.56 2.22
C ALA A 49 15.17 -8.72 2.73
N VAL A 50 14.82 -9.97 2.37
CA VAL A 50 15.59 -11.15 2.78
C VAL A 50 16.95 -11.21 2.08
N LEU A 51 16.99 -10.93 0.76
CA LEU A 51 18.23 -10.96 -0.02
C LEU A 51 19.26 -9.98 0.52
N THR A 52 18.87 -8.73 0.79
CA THR A 52 19.77 -7.70 1.30
C THR A 52 20.30 -8.04 2.69
N LEU A 53 19.48 -8.62 3.56
CA LEU A 53 19.90 -9.07 4.90
C LEU A 53 20.91 -10.23 4.81
N VAL A 54 20.58 -11.27 4.03
CA VAL A 54 21.43 -12.47 3.88
C VAL A 54 22.76 -12.13 3.22
N LEU A 55 22.75 -11.34 2.14
CA LEU A 55 23.97 -10.93 1.44
C LEU A 55 24.87 -10.04 2.28
N LYS A 56 24.30 -9.20 3.16
CA LYS A 56 25.10 -8.41 4.08
C LYS A 56 25.89 -9.29 5.04
N GLY A 57 25.25 -10.36 5.54
CA GLY A 57 25.81 -11.23 6.57
C GLY A 57 25.94 -10.57 7.96
N ALA A 58 25.44 -9.33 8.12
CA ALA A 58 25.30 -8.66 9.41
C ALA A 58 23.85 -8.79 9.87
N TRP A 59 23.66 -9.21 11.12
CA TRP A 59 22.36 -9.55 11.68
C TRP A 59 22.06 -8.66 12.88
N HIS A 60 22.14 -7.34 12.67
CA HIS A 60 21.82 -6.39 13.73
C HIS A 60 20.31 -6.41 14.04
N PHE A 61 19.95 -6.15 15.30
CA PHE A 61 18.56 -6.25 15.75
C PHE A 61 17.59 -5.43 14.88
N ARG A 62 17.96 -4.18 14.56
CA ARG A 62 17.19 -3.30 13.68
C ARG A 62 16.97 -3.88 12.28
N GLN A 63 18.00 -4.49 11.69
CA GLN A 63 17.93 -5.12 10.36
C GLN A 63 16.98 -6.32 10.36
N ILE A 64 17.08 -7.16 11.38
CA ILE A 64 16.21 -8.34 11.54
C ILE A 64 14.75 -7.88 11.70
N ILE A 65 14.47 -6.92 12.58
CA ILE A 65 13.10 -6.44 12.85
C ILE A 65 12.48 -5.80 11.61
N LEU A 66 13.19 -4.90 10.91
CA LEU A 66 12.64 -4.26 9.71
C LEU A 66 12.46 -5.25 8.56
N THR A 67 13.37 -6.21 8.40
CA THR A 67 13.19 -7.29 7.42
C THR A 67 11.99 -8.16 7.78
N LEU A 68 11.84 -8.54 9.05
CA LEU A 68 10.68 -9.31 9.53
C LEU A 68 9.37 -8.57 9.28
N PHE A 69 9.32 -7.25 9.52
CA PHE A 69 8.16 -6.42 9.23
C PHE A 69 7.75 -6.46 7.75
N VAL A 70 8.70 -6.32 6.83
CA VAL A 70 8.42 -6.44 5.39
C VAL A 70 7.94 -7.85 5.04
N VAL A 71 8.55 -8.89 5.61
CA VAL A 71 8.15 -10.29 5.40
C VAL A 71 6.73 -10.55 5.90
N LEU A 72 6.40 -10.14 7.13
CA LEU A 72 5.08 -10.32 7.72
C LEU A 72 4.00 -9.58 6.92
N TRP A 73 4.26 -8.32 6.56
CA TRP A 73 3.37 -7.54 5.71
C TRP A 73 3.16 -8.17 4.34
N GLY A 74 4.26 -8.54 3.66
CA GLY A 74 4.23 -9.12 2.32
C GLY A 74 3.52 -10.46 2.28
N LEU A 75 3.79 -11.35 3.24
CA LEU A 75 3.12 -12.65 3.33
C LEU A 75 1.62 -12.46 3.59
N ARG A 76 1.25 -11.58 4.52
CA ARG A 76 -0.16 -11.29 4.78
C ARG A 76 -0.85 -10.72 3.52
N LEU A 77 -0.20 -9.83 2.79
CA LEU A 77 -0.76 -9.24 1.57
C LEU A 77 -0.96 -10.32 0.51
N ALA A 78 0.08 -11.12 0.24
CA ALA A 78 0.05 -12.20 -0.73
C ALA A 78 -1.06 -13.21 -0.41
N LEU A 79 -1.17 -13.65 0.85
CA LEU A 79 -2.19 -14.60 1.28
C LEU A 79 -3.61 -14.03 1.17
N PHE A 80 -3.80 -12.77 1.56
CA PHE A 80 -5.09 -12.10 1.44
C PHE A 80 -5.55 -11.97 -0.02
N LEU A 81 -4.65 -11.55 -0.91
CA LEU A 81 -4.95 -11.38 -2.33
C LEU A 81 -5.17 -12.72 -3.03
N LEU A 82 -4.39 -13.74 -2.68
CA LEU A 82 -4.60 -15.11 -3.16
C LEU A 82 -5.98 -15.63 -2.74
N PHE A 83 -6.33 -15.50 -1.47
CA PHE A 83 -7.65 -15.91 -0.96
C PHE A 83 -8.78 -15.17 -1.67
N ARG A 84 -8.63 -13.86 -1.89
CA ARG A 84 -9.61 -13.02 -2.60
C ARG A 84 -9.83 -13.50 -4.03
N ILE A 85 -8.74 -13.81 -4.75
CA ILE A 85 -8.80 -14.30 -6.13
C ILE A 85 -9.49 -15.68 -6.19
N LEU A 86 -9.16 -16.59 -5.27
CA LEU A 86 -9.78 -17.92 -5.18
C LEU A 86 -11.29 -17.84 -4.89
N GLN A 87 -11.75 -16.82 -4.15
CA GLN A 87 -13.17 -16.65 -3.85
C GLN A 87 -13.96 -15.89 -4.92
N TRP A 88 -13.39 -14.89 -5.58
CA TRP A 88 -14.12 -13.99 -6.48
C TRP A 88 -13.87 -14.24 -7.96
N GLY A 89 -12.94 -15.12 -8.32
CA GLY A 89 -12.81 -15.68 -9.66
C GLY A 89 -12.09 -14.77 -10.67
N GLU A 90 -12.32 -13.46 -10.65
CA GLU A 90 -11.79 -12.51 -11.64
C GLU A 90 -11.46 -11.12 -11.06
N ASP A 91 -10.40 -10.51 -11.59
CA ASP A 91 -10.05 -9.11 -11.35
C ASP A 91 -10.34 -8.28 -12.60
N ARG A 92 -11.52 -7.65 -12.62
CA ARG A 92 -12.02 -6.84 -13.75
C ARG A 92 -11.10 -5.71 -14.20
N ARG A 93 -10.08 -5.35 -13.39
CA ARG A 93 -9.07 -4.35 -13.74
C ARG A 93 -8.23 -4.75 -14.95
N PHE A 94 -8.05 -6.05 -15.18
CA PHE A 94 -7.16 -6.55 -16.22
C PHE A 94 -7.86 -6.94 -17.53
N ASP A 95 -9.20 -6.97 -17.56
CA ASP A 95 -9.96 -7.36 -18.75
C ASP A 95 -9.61 -6.48 -19.97
N GLU A 96 -9.48 -5.16 -19.77
CA GLU A 96 -9.09 -4.22 -20.82
C GLU A 96 -7.58 -4.15 -21.06
N MET A 97 -6.76 -4.51 -20.06
CA MET A 97 -5.30 -4.39 -20.12
C MET A 97 -4.62 -5.61 -20.75
N ARG A 98 -5.23 -6.79 -20.61
CA ARG A 98 -4.70 -8.09 -21.09
C ARG A 98 -4.48 -8.15 -22.61
N ASN A 99 -5.21 -7.34 -23.38
CA ASN A 99 -5.10 -7.31 -24.84
C ASN A 99 -4.20 -6.17 -25.36
N ASN A 100 -3.63 -5.34 -24.47
CA ASN A 100 -2.75 -4.24 -24.86
C ASN A 100 -1.38 -4.37 -24.18
N LEU A 101 -0.40 -4.87 -24.96
CA LEU A 101 0.98 -5.07 -24.48
C LEU A 101 1.63 -3.78 -23.96
N GLY A 102 1.33 -2.63 -24.54
CA GLY A 102 1.86 -1.34 -24.10
C GLY A 102 1.34 -0.96 -22.71
N LYS A 103 0.02 -1.06 -22.47
CA LYS A 103 -0.57 -0.81 -21.14
C LYS A 103 -0.04 -1.80 -20.10
N LEU A 104 0.12 -3.06 -20.48
CA LEU A 104 0.71 -4.08 -19.61
C LEU A 104 2.16 -3.73 -19.24
N ALA A 105 2.99 -3.36 -20.22
CA ALA A 105 4.39 -2.96 -19.97
C ALA A 105 4.50 -1.75 -19.02
N ILE A 106 3.62 -0.75 -19.20
CA ILE A 106 3.54 0.41 -18.30
C ILE A 106 3.20 -0.03 -16.87
N PHE A 107 2.20 -0.91 -16.70
CA PHE A 107 1.81 -1.43 -15.39
C PHE A 107 2.97 -2.12 -14.67
N TRP A 108 3.67 -3.04 -15.35
CA TRP A 108 4.77 -3.80 -14.76
C TRP A 108 6.00 -2.92 -14.46
N THR A 109 6.27 -1.93 -15.31
CA THR A 109 7.33 -0.93 -15.07
C THR A 109 6.99 -0.11 -13.82
N PHE A 110 5.75 0.35 -13.71
CA PHE A 110 5.29 1.13 -12.57
C PHE A 110 5.30 0.32 -11.27
N GLN A 111 4.92 -0.96 -11.34
CA GLN A 111 5.02 -1.88 -10.22
C GLN A 111 6.48 -2.10 -9.79
N ALA A 112 7.42 -2.19 -10.75
CA ALA A 112 8.86 -2.27 -10.44
C ALA A 112 9.36 -1.01 -9.70
N VAL A 113 9.02 0.17 -10.21
CA VAL A 113 9.37 1.45 -9.57
C VAL A 113 8.79 1.53 -8.17
N TRP A 114 7.52 1.12 -7.99
CA TRP A 114 6.87 1.09 -6.69
C TRP A 114 7.57 0.16 -5.70
N VAL A 115 7.78 -1.11 -6.05
CA VAL A 115 8.44 -2.07 -5.17
C VAL A 115 9.83 -1.59 -4.76
N TRP A 116 10.62 -1.14 -5.73
CA TRP A 116 12.00 -0.72 -5.48
C TRP A 116 12.05 0.53 -4.59
N THR A 117 11.27 1.57 -4.92
CA THR A 117 11.28 2.85 -4.19
C THR A 117 10.80 2.69 -2.76
N VAL A 118 9.72 1.92 -2.54
CA VAL A 118 9.16 1.71 -1.20
C VAL A 118 10.05 0.81 -0.34
N SER A 119 10.83 -0.09 -0.95
CA SER A 119 11.80 -0.93 -0.24
C SER A 119 13.09 -0.20 0.19
N LEU A 120 13.34 1.02 -0.29
CA LEU A 120 14.60 1.74 -0.03
C LEU A 120 14.99 1.84 1.46
N PRO A 121 14.08 2.14 2.41
CA PRO A 121 14.43 2.20 3.82
C PRO A 121 15.02 0.90 4.36
N VAL A 122 14.42 -0.26 4.05
CA VAL A 122 14.92 -1.56 4.54
C VAL A 122 16.20 -1.95 3.80
N THR A 123 16.31 -1.67 2.51
CA THR A 123 17.51 -1.94 1.70
C THR A 123 18.73 -1.22 2.28
N VAL A 124 18.62 0.07 2.58
CA VAL A 124 19.72 0.87 3.12
C VAL A 124 20.07 0.46 4.55
N VAL A 125 19.07 0.12 5.38
CA VAL A 125 19.32 -0.42 6.73
C VAL A 125 20.09 -1.72 6.66
N ASN A 126 19.67 -2.66 5.79
CA ASN A 126 20.33 -3.94 5.61
C ASN A 126 21.74 -3.79 5.01
N ALA A 127 21.98 -2.78 4.16
CA ALA A 127 23.30 -2.50 3.62
C ALA A 127 24.27 -1.86 4.64
N SER A 128 23.77 -1.26 5.71
CA SER A 128 24.57 -0.52 6.69
C SER A 128 25.43 -1.43 7.57
N ASN A 129 26.65 -1.00 7.89
CA ASN A 129 27.48 -1.59 8.96
C ASN A 129 27.24 -0.92 10.32
N ARG A 130 26.41 0.11 10.38
CA ARG A 130 26.17 0.88 11.61
C ARG A 130 25.13 0.17 12.45
N ASN A 131 25.46 0.01 13.72
CA ASN A 131 24.56 -0.53 14.73
C ASN A 131 24.54 0.39 15.96
N PRO A 132 24.01 1.63 15.84
CA PRO A 132 23.79 2.47 17.02
C PRO A 132 22.80 1.76 17.95
N PHE A 133 22.91 2.09 19.25
CA PHE A 133 21.95 1.64 20.25
C PHE A 133 20.51 1.96 19.82
N LEU A 134 19.56 1.22 20.38
CA LEU A 134 18.15 1.47 20.12
C LEU A 134 17.75 2.80 20.74
N GLU A 135 17.12 3.64 19.94
CA GLU A 135 16.64 4.96 20.32
C GLU A 135 15.12 4.96 20.43
N VAL A 136 14.54 6.00 21.04
CA VAL A 136 13.09 6.16 21.13
C VAL A 136 12.42 6.15 19.75
N VAL A 137 13.13 6.63 18.74
CA VAL A 137 12.65 6.69 17.35
C VAL A 137 12.45 5.29 16.75
N ASP A 138 13.27 4.29 17.13
CA ASP A 138 13.06 2.89 16.74
C ASP A 138 11.70 2.39 17.25
N ILE A 139 11.43 2.63 18.54
CA ILE A 139 10.20 2.19 19.21
C ILE A 139 8.99 2.86 18.56
N ILE A 140 9.06 4.17 18.26
CA ILE A 140 8.00 4.89 17.56
C ILE A 140 7.74 4.23 16.19
N GLY A 141 8.78 3.97 15.41
CA GLY A 141 8.65 3.32 14.10
C GLY A 141 8.02 1.93 14.19
N TRP A 142 8.38 1.13 15.20
CA TRP A 142 7.79 -0.19 15.42
C TRP A 142 6.34 -0.14 15.86
N ILE A 143 5.96 0.85 16.67
CA ILE A 143 4.56 1.06 17.05
C ILE A 143 3.75 1.48 15.82
N LEU A 144 4.25 2.43 15.01
CA LEU A 144 3.59 2.85 13.77
C LEU A 144 3.39 1.67 12.82
N TRP A 145 4.42 0.85 12.61
CA TRP A 145 4.33 -0.37 11.82
C TRP A 145 3.28 -1.34 12.36
N SER A 146 3.32 -1.61 13.66
CA SER A 146 2.41 -2.57 14.30
C SER A 146 0.95 -2.12 14.21
N VAL A 147 0.68 -0.83 14.50
CA VAL A 147 -0.65 -0.24 14.37
C VAL A 147 -1.12 -0.28 12.91
N GLY A 148 -0.25 0.09 11.97
CA GLY A 148 -0.58 0.08 10.55
C GLY A 148 -0.94 -1.32 10.05
N PHE A 149 -0.14 -2.32 10.41
CA PHE A 149 -0.36 -3.73 10.08
C PHE A 149 -1.69 -4.26 10.64
N ILE A 150 -2.01 -3.95 11.90
CA ILE A 150 -3.27 -4.36 12.54
C ILE A 150 -4.47 -3.67 11.86
N VAL A 151 -4.37 -2.37 11.60
CA VAL A 151 -5.44 -1.60 10.96
C VAL A 151 -5.71 -2.11 9.55
N GLU A 152 -4.66 -2.32 8.75
CA GLU A 152 -4.76 -2.86 7.40
C GLU A 152 -5.42 -4.25 7.41
N GLY A 153 -4.87 -5.18 8.19
CA GLY A 153 -5.39 -6.54 8.28
C GLY A 153 -6.84 -6.60 8.78
N THR A 154 -7.20 -5.77 9.77
CA THR A 154 -8.55 -5.71 10.30
C THR A 154 -9.53 -5.14 9.28
N ALA A 155 -9.17 -4.06 8.59
CA ALA A 155 -10.00 -3.45 7.56
C ALA A 155 -10.30 -4.43 6.42
N ASP A 156 -9.27 -5.13 5.95
CA ASP A 156 -9.36 -6.12 4.90
C ASP A 156 -10.27 -7.30 5.29
N GLN A 157 -10.09 -7.85 6.49
CA GLN A 157 -10.96 -8.92 7.00
C GLN A 157 -12.42 -8.47 7.16
N GLN A 158 -12.65 -7.25 7.66
CA GLN A 158 -13.99 -6.68 7.78
C GLN A 158 -14.67 -6.58 6.41
N LYS A 159 -13.96 -6.07 5.40
CA LYS A 159 -14.48 -5.93 4.03
C LYS A 159 -14.79 -7.27 3.38
N LEU A 160 -13.92 -8.27 3.55
CA LEU A 160 -14.16 -9.63 3.06
C LEU A 160 -15.42 -10.24 3.70
N ARG A 161 -15.53 -10.20 5.02
CA ARG A 161 -16.69 -10.73 5.76
C ARG A 161 -17.97 -10.00 5.34
N TYR A 162 -17.91 -8.68 5.20
CA TYR A 162 -19.05 -7.87 4.77
C TYR A 162 -19.56 -8.27 3.38
N LYS A 163 -18.65 -8.46 2.41
CA LYS A 163 -19.00 -8.85 1.04
C LYS A 163 -19.52 -10.29 0.93
N LYS A 164 -19.15 -11.18 1.85
CA LYS A 164 -19.62 -12.58 1.85
C LYS A 164 -21.09 -12.71 2.27
N SER A 165 -21.62 -11.77 3.04
CA SER A 165 -23.01 -11.77 3.49
C SER A 165 -23.97 -11.42 2.34
N SER A 166 -24.97 -12.27 2.09
CA SER A 166 -25.97 -12.08 1.02
C SER A 166 -26.80 -10.81 1.21
N GLY A 167 -27.08 -10.41 2.45
CA GLY A 167 -27.85 -9.19 2.78
C GLY A 167 -27.13 -7.88 2.45
N ASN A 168 -25.83 -7.93 2.17
CA ASN A 168 -25.01 -6.76 1.87
C ASN A 168 -24.74 -6.57 0.37
N ARG A 169 -25.32 -7.43 -0.48
CA ARG A 169 -25.20 -7.29 -1.94
C ARG A 169 -25.76 -5.94 -2.37
N GLY A 170 -24.99 -5.22 -3.19
CA GLY A 170 -25.38 -3.89 -3.66
C GLY A 170 -25.23 -2.77 -2.63
N ARG A 171 -24.50 -2.97 -1.54
CA ARG A 171 -24.16 -1.92 -0.55
C ARG A 171 -22.65 -1.70 -0.47
N TRP A 172 -22.24 -0.56 0.07
CA TRP A 172 -20.85 -0.28 0.46
C TRP A 172 -20.58 -0.81 1.87
N CYS A 173 -19.32 -0.99 2.22
CA CYS A 173 -18.93 -1.43 3.56
C CYS A 173 -18.81 -0.20 4.47
N ASP A 174 -19.57 -0.17 5.56
CA ASP A 174 -19.67 0.94 6.52
C ASP A 174 -19.56 0.44 7.97
N VAL A 175 -19.02 -0.76 8.18
CA VAL A 175 -18.89 -1.42 9.49
C VAL A 175 -17.46 -1.40 9.99
N GLY A 176 -17.28 -1.47 11.32
CA GLY A 176 -15.96 -1.53 11.94
C GLY A 176 -15.11 -0.30 11.61
N LEU A 177 -13.89 -0.51 11.10
CA LEU A 177 -12.99 0.57 10.69
C LEU A 177 -13.53 1.36 9.51
N TRP A 178 -14.32 0.72 8.63
CA TRP A 178 -14.95 1.38 7.49
C TRP A 178 -16.01 2.41 7.89
N LYS A 179 -16.47 2.38 9.15
CA LYS A 179 -17.32 3.44 9.70
C LYS A 179 -16.55 4.73 9.98
N TYR A 180 -15.25 4.63 10.26
CA TYR A 180 -14.42 5.75 10.70
C TYR A 180 -13.54 6.33 9.59
N SER A 181 -13.22 5.51 8.58
CA SER A 181 -12.49 5.91 7.38
C SER A 181 -13.06 5.17 6.18
N ARG A 182 -13.08 5.81 5.01
CA ARG A 182 -13.50 5.18 3.76
C ARG A 182 -12.42 4.25 3.20
N HIS A 183 -11.15 4.44 3.55
CA HIS A 183 -10.03 3.61 3.12
C HIS A 183 -9.06 3.31 4.28
N PRO A 184 -9.54 2.64 5.36
CA PRO A 184 -8.72 2.37 6.54
C PRO A 184 -7.55 1.42 6.24
N ASN A 185 -7.69 0.55 5.24
CA ASN A 185 -6.61 -0.32 4.78
C ASN A 185 -5.41 0.48 4.23
N TYR A 186 -5.66 1.51 3.41
CA TYR A 186 -4.60 2.37 2.90
C TYR A 186 -3.99 3.26 3.98
N PHE A 187 -4.78 3.68 4.97
CA PHE A 187 -4.20 4.34 6.15
C PHE A 187 -3.22 3.42 6.87
N GLY A 188 -3.59 2.16 7.09
CA GLY A 188 -2.70 1.16 7.69
C GLY A 188 -1.41 0.94 6.88
N GLU A 189 -1.54 0.81 5.57
CA GLU A 189 -0.42 0.64 4.64
C GLU A 189 0.52 1.86 4.65
N ILE A 190 -0.01 3.08 4.60
CA ILE A 190 0.80 4.31 4.71
C ILE A 190 1.52 4.34 6.06
N LEU A 191 0.80 4.10 7.15
CA LEU A 191 1.33 4.17 8.51
C LEU A 191 2.49 3.20 8.72
N LEU A 192 2.40 1.98 8.18
CA LEU A 192 3.43 0.97 8.39
C LEU A 192 4.70 1.26 7.59
N TRP A 193 4.60 1.81 6.38
CA TRP A 193 5.78 2.18 5.60
C TRP A 193 6.47 3.44 6.14
N TRP A 194 5.69 4.39 6.68
CA TRP A 194 6.25 5.47 7.49
C TRP A 194 6.93 4.94 8.75
N GLY A 195 6.37 3.90 9.40
CA GLY A 195 6.98 3.24 10.55
C GLY A 195 8.37 2.63 10.23
N ILE A 196 8.50 1.95 9.09
CA ILE A 196 9.79 1.41 8.62
C ILE A 196 10.79 2.53 8.38
N PHE A 197 10.38 3.64 7.75
CA PHE A 197 11.24 4.80 7.57
C PHE A 197 11.67 5.44 8.90
N VAL A 198 10.74 5.67 9.83
CA VAL A 198 11.06 6.26 11.14
C VAL A 198 12.09 5.40 11.87
N ALA A 199 11.89 4.08 11.91
CA ALA A 199 12.84 3.16 12.52
C ALA A 199 14.17 2.98 11.74
N SER A 200 14.26 3.43 10.49
CA SER A 200 15.52 3.45 9.75
C SER A 200 16.37 4.69 10.06
N THR A 201 15.76 5.80 10.50
CA THR A 201 16.46 7.09 10.69
C THR A 201 17.73 7.05 11.55
N PRO A 202 17.85 6.25 12.63
CA PRO A 202 19.07 6.22 13.44
C PRO A 202 20.31 5.73 12.67
N VAL A 203 20.09 4.98 11.58
CA VAL A 203 21.16 4.48 10.71
C VAL A 203 21.32 5.30 9.43
N LEU A 204 20.67 6.45 9.25
CA LEU A 204 20.81 7.27 8.02
C LEU A 204 21.83 8.39 8.19
N LYS A 205 22.66 8.64 7.16
CA LYS A 205 23.59 9.78 7.05
C LYS A 205 23.64 10.32 5.62
N GLY A 206 23.78 11.63 5.48
CA GLY A 206 23.99 12.27 4.17
C GLY A 206 22.88 11.93 3.16
N ALA A 207 23.26 11.45 1.98
CA ALA A 207 22.32 11.10 0.91
C ALA A 207 21.39 9.91 1.23
N GLU A 208 21.68 9.12 2.27
CA GLU A 208 20.81 8.01 2.68
C GLU A 208 19.43 8.48 3.15
N TRP A 209 19.27 9.76 3.53
CA TRP A 209 17.95 10.33 3.84
C TRP A 209 16.98 10.31 2.66
N LEU A 210 17.47 10.14 1.42
CA LEU A 210 16.62 9.98 0.23
C LEU A 210 15.71 8.74 0.31
N VAL A 211 15.93 7.80 1.22
CA VAL A 211 14.99 6.69 1.45
C VAL A 211 13.59 7.15 1.89
N ILE A 212 13.44 8.39 2.37
CA ILE A 212 12.13 9.01 2.65
C ILE A 212 11.24 9.07 1.39
N THR A 213 11.85 9.04 0.21
CA THR A 213 11.10 8.95 -1.06
C THR A 213 10.22 7.71 -1.12
N GLY A 214 10.57 6.62 -0.44
CA GLY A 214 9.73 5.42 -0.32
C GLY A 214 8.33 5.68 0.22
N PRO A 215 8.17 6.04 1.50
CA PRO A 215 6.85 6.30 2.08
C PRO A 215 6.15 7.52 1.45
N ILE A 216 6.87 8.56 1.00
CA ILE A 216 6.27 9.68 0.26
C ILE A 216 5.67 9.20 -1.05
N PHE A 217 6.43 8.43 -1.84
CA PHE A 217 5.98 7.89 -3.12
C PHE A 217 4.73 7.03 -2.94
N LEU A 218 4.72 6.11 -1.96
CA LEU A 218 3.55 5.31 -1.64
C LEU A 218 2.34 6.16 -1.24
N THR A 219 2.55 7.18 -0.40
CA THR A 219 1.48 8.06 0.07
C THR A 219 0.85 8.81 -1.12
N LEU A 220 1.67 9.44 -1.96
CA LEU A 220 1.19 10.16 -3.15
C LEU A 220 0.52 9.22 -4.15
N LEU A 221 1.09 8.02 -4.31
CA LEU A 221 0.52 6.98 -5.15
C LEU A 221 -0.92 6.68 -4.74
N LEU A 222 -1.16 6.35 -3.46
CA LEU A 222 -2.47 5.96 -2.95
C LEU A 222 -3.47 7.12 -2.87
N LEU A 223 -2.98 8.35 -2.72
CA LEU A 223 -3.84 9.54 -2.63
C LEU A 223 -4.27 10.07 -4.00
N PHE A 224 -3.42 9.98 -5.03
CA PHE A 224 -3.62 10.75 -6.26
C PHE A 224 -3.59 9.95 -7.57
N VAL A 225 -2.89 8.81 -7.61
CA VAL A 225 -2.66 8.08 -8.86
C VAL A 225 -3.43 6.76 -8.88
N SER A 226 -3.18 5.94 -7.87
CA SER A 226 -3.87 4.67 -7.64
C SER A 226 -4.56 4.71 -6.28
N GLY A 227 -5.17 3.60 -5.86
CA GLY A 227 -5.78 3.54 -4.54
C GLY A 227 -7.09 4.32 -4.45
N ILE A 228 -7.10 5.42 -3.70
CA ILE A 228 -8.32 6.14 -3.31
C ILE A 228 -9.10 6.71 -4.50
N PRO A 229 -8.50 7.49 -5.44
CA PRO A 229 -9.26 8.09 -6.54
C PRO A 229 -10.03 7.07 -7.37
N LEU A 230 -9.40 5.94 -7.70
CA LEU A 230 -10.00 4.89 -8.53
C LEU A 230 -11.13 4.16 -7.79
N LEU A 231 -10.96 3.92 -6.49
CA LEU A 231 -11.99 3.27 -5.67
C LEU A 231 -13.18 4.18 -5.38
N GLU A 232 -12.93 5.46 -5.12
CA GLU A 232 -13.98 6.47 -4.95
C GLU A 232 -14.77 6.66 -6.25
N ASP A 233 -14.09 6.76 -7.39
CA ASP A 233 -14.75 6.83 -8.70
C ASP A 233 -15.64 5.61 -8.98
N SER A 234 -15.11 4.40 -8.73
CA SER A 234 -15.87 3.16 -8.90
C SER A 234 -17.08 3.09 -7.96
N ALA A 235 -16.93 3.55 -6.72
CA ALA A 235 -18.01 3.58 -5.74
C ALA A 235 -19.07 4.63 -6.09
N ASP A 236 -18.67 5.82 -6.57
CA ASP A 236 -19.58 6.88 -6.98
C ASP A 236 -20.42 6.47 -8.19
N LYS A 237 -19.81 5.83 -9.20
CA LYS A 237 -20.55 5.28 -10.34
C LYS A 237 -21.60 4.25 -9.93
N LYS A 238 -21.33 3.50 -8.85
CA LYS A 238 -22.20 2.40 -8.40
C LYS A 238 -23.28 2.85 -7.41
N PHE A 239 -22.96 3.78 -6.53
CA PHE A 239 -23.77 4.15 -5.36
C PHE A 239 -24.07 5.64 -5.27
N GLY A 240 -23.54 6.47 -6.17
CA GLY A 240 -23.67 7.94 -6.13
C GLY A 240 -25.11 8.43 -6.14
N ASN A 241 -26.04 7.67 -6.73
CA ASN A 241 -27.48 7.98 -6.74
C ASN A 241 -28.24 7.50 -5.49
N VAL A 242 -27.54 6.93 -4.50
CA VAL A 242 -28.15 6.42 -3.26
C VAL A 242 -27.89 7.42 -2.13
N ASP A 243 -28.95 7.99 -1.56
CA ASP A 243 -28.83 9.02 -0.51
C ASP A 243 -28.02 8.55 0.70
N GLY A 244 -28.22 7.30 1.13
CA GLY A 244 -27.44 6.71 2.21
C GLY A 244 -25.92 6.71 1.96
N TYR A 245 -25.50 6.51 0.71
CA TYR A 245 -24.09 6.51 0.33
C TYR A 245 -23.53 7.93 0.36
N ARG A 246 -24.30 8.90 -0.14
CA ARG A 246 -23.92 10.32 -0.13
C ARG A 246 -23.75 10.84 1.30
N VAL A 247 -24.65 10.45 2.20
CA VAL A 247 -24.54 10.76 3.64
C VAL A 247 -23.30 10.10 4.25
N TYR A 248 -23.06 8.82 3.98
CA TYR A 248 -21.87 8.11 4.44
C TYR A 248 -20.59 8.81 3.98
N LYS A 249 -20.49 9.14 2.70
CA LYS A 249 -19.32 9.81 2.10
C LYS A 249 -19.06 11.19 2.70
N LYS A 250 -20.12 11.98 2.94
CA LYS A 250 -20.01 13.32 3.56
C LYS A 250 -19.55 13.29 5.02
N ARG A 251 -19.86 12.20 5.74
CA ARG A 251 -19.61 12.05 7.19
C ARG A 251 -18.42 11.18 7.55
N THR A 252 -17.78 10.53 6.58
CA THR A 252 -16.69 9.58 6.83
C THR A 252 -15.40 10.07 6.18
N SER A 253 -14.33 10.20 6.98
CA SER A 253 -13.03 10.64 6.48
C SER A 253 -12.51 9.71 5.38
N PRO A 254 -11.85 10.22 4.32
CA PRO A 254 -11.29 9.38 3.27
C PRO A 254 -10.17 8.46 3.80
N LEU A 255 -9.29 8.98 4.66
CA LEU A 255 -8.07 8.28 5.06
C LEU A 255 -7.97 8.10 6.58
N ILE A 256 -7.88 9.19 7.35
CA ILE A 256 -7.64 9.11 8.80
C ILE A 256 -8.90 8.60 9.51
N PRO A 257 -8.84 7.52 10.30
CA PRO A 257 -9.98 7.06 11.09
C PRO A 257 -10.46 8.14 12.08
N LEU A 258 -11.67 8.67 11.86
CA LEU A 258 -12.27 9.71 12.68
C LEU A 258 -13.74 9.40 12.97
N PRO A 259 -14.26 9.75 14.16
CA PRO A 259 -15.68 9.59 14.46
C PRO A 259 -16.57 10.36 13.45
N PRO A 260 -17.63 9.74 12.89
CA PRO A 260 -18.51 10.41 11.92
C PRO A 260 -19.27 11.63 12.45
N SER A 261 -19.44 11.71 13.76
CA SER A 261 -19.98 12.90 14.46
C SER A 261 -18.99 14.07 14.45
N VAL A 262 -17.69 13.79 14.52
CA VAL A 262 -16.65 14.83 14.45
C VAL A 262 -16.46 15.23 13.00
N TYR A 263 -16.12 14.28 12.14
CA TYR A 263 -15.80 14.56 10.74
C TYR A 263 -16.97 15.21 9.99
N GLY A 264 -18.20 14.73 10.21
CA GLY A 264 -19.39 15.26 9.55
C GLY A 264 -19.61 16.76 9.75
N ASN A 265 -19.21 17.29 10.92
CA ASN A 265 -19.41 18.69 11.32
C ASN A 265 -18.24 19.62 10.93
N LEU A 266 -17.14 19.09 10.38
CA LEU A 266 -16.00 19.90 9.98
C LEU A 266 -16.31 20.72 8.72
N PRO A 267 -15.80 21.97 8.61
CA PRO A 267 -15.95 22.77 7.41
C PRO A 267 -15.15 22.15 6.25
N ALA A 268 -15.59 22.40 5.01
CA ALA A 268 -15.02 21.76 3.81
C ALA A 268 -13.51 22.01 3.66
N TRP A 269 -13.03 23.23 3.93
CA TRP A 269 -11.60 23.56 3.84
C TRP A 269 -10.75 22.73 4.81
N PHE A 270 -11.27 22.42 5.99
CA PHE A 270 -10.56 21.62 6.98
C PHE A 270 -10.61 20.13 6.63
N LYS A 271 -11.70 19.66 6.02
CA LYS A 271 -11.77 18.30 5.46
C LYS A 271 -10.68 18.07 4.40
N THR A 272 -10.36 19.07 3.58
CA THR A 272 -9.26 18.96 2.60
C THR A 272 -7.90 18.79 3.27
N ILE A 273 -7.65 19.41 4.42
CA ILE A 273 -6.45 19.15 5.24
C ILE A 273 -6.44 17.70 5.75
N LEU A 274 -7.62 17.14 6.01
CA LEU A 274 -7.82 15.73 6.38
C LEU A 274 -8.00 14.81 5.15
N PHE A 275 -7.34 15.14 4.04
CA PHE A 275 -7.27 14.36 2.80
C PHE A 275 -8.58 14.27 2.00
N GLU A 276 -9.58 15.12 2.23
CA GLU A 276 -10.77 15.23 1.37
C GLU A 276 -10.47 16.09 0.13
N PHE A 277 -9.90 15.46 -0.89
CA PHE A 277 -9.58 16.16 -2.14
C PHE A 277 -10.76 16.18 -3.11
N PRO A 278 -10.95 17.27 -3.88
CA PRO A 278 -12.05 17.38 -4.86
C PRO A 278 -12.11 16.25 -5.88
N ILE A 279 -10.95 15.69 -6.24
CA ILE A 279 -10.84 14.55 -7.17
C ILE A 279 -11.61 13.31 -6.70
N TYR A 280 -11.87 13.17 -5.39
CA TYR A 280 -12.60 12.03 -4.83
C TYR A 280 -14.11 12.11 -5.06
N SER A 281 -14.65 13.26 -5.48
CA SER A 281 -16.10 13.43 -5.68
C SER A 281 -16.43 13.88 -7.11
N ARG A 282 -15.51 13.71 -8.07
CA ARG A 282 -15.67 14.21 -9.46
C ARG A 282 -16.92 13.70 -10.16
N ASN A 283 -17.34 12.47 -9.86
CA ASN A 283 -18.48 11.80 -10.49
C ASN A 283 -19.67 11.61 -9.54
N LEU A 284 -19.65 12.29 -8.39
CA LEU A 284 -20.80 12.32 -7.50
C LEU A 284 -21.87 13.23 -8.11
N PRO A 285 -23.14 12.79 -8.25
CA PRO A 285 -24.21 13.65 -8.71
C PRO A 285 -24.30 14.91 -7.83
N GLN A 286 -24.31 16.08 -8.46
CA GLN A 286 -24.53 17.34 -7.74
C GLN A 286 -25.96 17.33 -7.19
N GLU A 287 -26.13 17.78 -5.94
CA GLU A 287 -27.46 18.12 -5.43
C GLU A 287 -28.04 19.17 -6.36
N GLN A 288 -29.18 18.86 -7.00
CA GLN A 288 -30.04 19.91 -7.53
C GLN A 288 -30.43 20.78 -6.34
N SER A 289 -29.85 21.97 -6.25
CA SER A 289 -30.30 23.00 -5.32
C SER A 289 -31.70 23.42 -5.76
N ASN A 290 -32.72 22.82 -5.13
CA ASN A 290 -34.07 23.39 -5.07
C ASN A 290 -34.11 24.44 -3.96
#